data_AF-A0A1Q9PRE4-F1
#
_entry.id   AF-A0A1Q9PRE4-F1
#
_cell.length_a   1.000
_cell.length_b   1.000
_cell.length_c   1.000
_cell.angle_alpha   90.00
_cell.angle_beta   90.00
_cell.angle_gamma   90.00
#
_symmetry.space_group_name_H-M   'P 1'
#
loop_
_entity.id
_entity.type
_entity.pdbx_description
1 polymer ?
#
loop_
_entity_poly.entity_id
_entity_poly.type
_entity_poly.pdbx_seq_one_letter_code
_entity_poly.pdbx_strand_id
1 'polypeptide(L)'
;MTRLELYHDKPRQISWKGPLLFILICTILTVGIFVFRHYYQSTIKIEAPQENLGPKVVIHLPNGQKVFTYENLIIEKDGKTFYEGERNTIDVTGGLVTYEHWEE
;
A
#
# COMPACT_ATOMS: atom_id res chain seq x y z
N MET A 1 72.08 34.23 8.90
CA MET A 1 70.84 33.76 8.26
C MET A 1 71.11 32.36 7.72
N THR A 2 70.48 31.33 8.30
CA THR A 2 70.78 29.92 8.01
C THR A 2 69.91 29.40 6.86
N ARG A 3 70.47 28.50 6.04
CA ARG A 3 69.86 27.90 4.81
C ARG A 3 68.48 27.23 4.98
N LEU A 4 67.96 27.15 6.21
CA LEU A 4 66.67 26.54 6.52
C LEU A 4 65.46 27.46 6.23
N GLU A 5 65.66 28.77 6.10
CA GLU A 5 64.55 29.71 5.91
C GLU A 5 64.04 29.81 4.46
N LEU A 6 64.76 29.24 3.48
CA LEU A 6 64.36 29.28 2.06
C LEU A 6 63.34 28.21 1.66
N TYR A 7 62.97 27.32 2.58
CA TYR A 7 61.94 26.30 2.37
C TYR A 7 60.57 26.82 2.85
N HIS A 8 60.22 28.04 2.44
CA HIS A 8 58.84 28.50 2.57
C HIS A 8 58.00 27.77 1.53
N ASP A 9 57.14 26.88 2.00
CA ASP A 9 56.23 26.06 1.22
C ASP A 9 55.53 26.90 0.14
N LYS A 10 55.79 26.53 -1.12
CA LYS A 10 55.00 27.02 -2.26
C LYS A 10 53.56 26.53 -2.03
N PRO A 11 52.55 27.41 -1.90
CA PRO A 11 51.18 26.94 -1.72
C PRO A 11 50.80 26.15 -2.97
N ARG A 12 50.62 24.84 -2.80
CA ARG A 12 50.14 23.94 -3.84
C ARG A 12 48.73 24.43 -4.20
N GLN A 13 48.61 25.12 -5.33
CA GLN A 13 47.31 25.54 -5.86
C GLN A 13 46.47 24.30 -6.14
N ILE A 14 45.70 23.90 -5.14
CA ILE A 14 44.73 22.82 -5.23
C ILE A 14 43.67 23.31 -6.22
N SER A 15 43.61 22.63 -7.38
CA SER A 15 42.64 22.96 -8.42
C SER A 15 41.26 22.49 -7.98
N TRP A 16 40.46 23.41 -7.42
CA TRP A 16 39.09 23.15 -6.96
C TRP A 16 38.13 22.72 -8.08
N LYS A 17 38.55 22.77 -9.35
CA LYS A 17 37.71 22.45 -10.51
C LYS A 17 37.25 20.99 -10.53
N GLY A 18 38.10 20.05 -10.11
CA GLY A 18 37.79 18.62 -10.04
C GLY A 18 36.74 18.25 -9.00
N PRO A 19 36.90 18.59 -7.71
CA PRO A 19 35.92 18.25 -6.68
C PRO A 19 34.57 18.92 -6.90
N LEU A 20 34.53 20.13 -7.48
CA LEU A 20 33.29 20.84 -7.76
C LEU A 20 32.45 20.14 -8.84
N LEU A 21 33.11 19.63 -9.89
CA LEU A 21 32.46 18.86 -10.95
C LEU A 21 31.98 17.50 -10.42
N PHE A 22 32.74 16.87 -9.53
CA PHE A 22 32.35 15.63 -8.86
C PHE A 22 31.08 15.83 -8.01
N ILE A 23 31.03 16.89 -7.20
CA ILE A 23 29.84 17.23 -6.41
C ILE A 23 28.62 17.47 -7.30
N LEU A 24 28.80 18.18 -8.42
CA LEU A 24 27.71 18.43 -9.38
C LEU A 24 27.14 17.11 -9.93
N ILE A 25 27.99 16.20 -10.37
CA ILE A 25 27.55 14.87 -10.87
C ILE A 25 26.82 14.09 -9.78
N CYS A 26 27.35 14.08 -8.55
CA CYS A 26 26.70 13.41 -7.42
C CYS A 26 25.31 14.00 -7.14
N THR A 27 25.15 15.32 -7.19
CA THR A 27 23.83 15.95 -6.97
C THR A 27 22.82 15.61 -8.07
N ILE A 28 23.24 15.55 -9.33
CA ILE A 28 22.35 15.18 -10.44
C ILE A 28 21.88 13.72 -10.28
N LEU A 29 22.78 12.82 -9.90
CA LEU A 29 22.45 11.40 -9.67
C LEU A 29 21.48 11.23 -8.51
N THR A 30 21.72 11.89 -7.37
CA THR A 30 20.84 11.74 -6.20
C THR A 30 19.44 12.30 -6.45
N VAL A 31 19.35 13.46 -7.10
CA VAL A 31 18.05 14.05 -7.48
C VAL A 31 17.32 13.16 -8.50
N GLY A 32 18.02 12.65 -9.51
CA GLY A 32 17.43 11.75 -10.51
C GLY A 32 16.85 10.47 -9.89
N ILE A 33 17.61 9.82 -8.99
CA ILE A 33 17.14 8.62 -8.27
C ILE A 33 15.94 8.95 -7.37
N PHE A 34 15.97 10.09 -6.68
CA PHE A 34 14.89 10.51 -5.79
C PHE A 34 13.58 10.76 -6.54
N VAL A 35 13.63 11.51 -7.66
CA VAL A 35 12.46 11.78 -8.50
C VAL A 35 11.91 10.50 -9.11
N PHE A 36 12.78 9.63 -9.63
CA PHE A 36 12.39 8.33 -10.19
C PHE A 36 11.68 7.48 -9.12
N ARG A 37 12.26 7.35 -7.93
CA ARG A 37 11.66 6.58 -6.84
C ARG A 37 10.30 7.13 -6.43
N HIS A 38 10.17 8.45 -6.32
CA HIS A 38 8.89 9.10 -5.98
C HIS A 38 7.82 8.83 -7.05
N TYR A 39 8.17 8.97 -8.34
CA TYR A 39 7.24 8.79 -9.45
C TYR A 39 6.75 7.34 -9.60
N TYR A 40 7.64 6.36 -9.43
CA TYR A 40 7.26 4.95 -9.49
C TYR A 40 6.46 4.51 -8.25
N GLN A 41 6.78 5.02 -7.06
CA GLN A 41 6.00 4.72 -5.85
C GLN A 41 4.58 5.30 -5.90
N SER A 42 4.38 6.48 -6.52
CA SER A 42 3.04 7.07 -6.65
C SER A 42 2.14 6.39 -7.68
N THR A 43 2.71 5.62 -8.60
CA THR A 43 1.99 5.04 -9.76
C THR A 43 1.53 3.60 -9.51
N ILE A 44 2.15 2.88 -8.57
CA ILE A 44 1.68 1.55 -8.19
C ILE A 44 0.53 1.70 -7.19
N LYS A 45 -0.64 2.09 -7.71
CA LYS A 45 -1.91 1.80 -7.05
C LYS A 45 -2.14 0.31 -7.20
N ILE A 46 -1.87 -0.43 -6.13
CA ILE A 46 -2.40 -1.79 -5.99
C ILE A 46 -3.90 -1.59 -5.79
N GLU A 47 -4.63 -1.49 -6.90
CA GLU A 47 -6.08 -1.64 -6.87
C GLU A 47 -6.32 -3.10 -6.51
N ALA A 48 -6.45 -3.35 -5.20
CA ALA A 48 -7.02 -4.61 -4.74
C ALA A 48 -8.33 -4.79 -5.50
N PRO A 49 -8.59 -5.96 -6.11
CA PRO A 49 -9.86 -6.19 -6.78
C PRO A 49 -10.95 -5.82 -5.79
N GLN A 50 -11.74 -4.78 -6.11
CA GLN A 50 -12.85 -4.41 -5.24
C GLN A 50 -13.78 -5.61 -5.22
N GLU A 51 -13.79 -6.33 -4.11
CA GLU A 51 -14.67 -7.45 -3.88
C GLU A 51 -16.09 -6.92 -3.99
N ASN A 52 -16.78 -7.27 -5.08
CA ASN A 52 -18.17 -6.89 -5.24
C ASN A 52 -18.98 -7.77 -4.29
N LEU A 53 -19.23 -7.25 -3.09
CA LEU A 53 -19.98 -7.95 -2.04
C LEU A 53 -21.46 -8.15 -2.43
N GLY A 54 -21.96 -7.39 -3.41
CA GLY A 54 -23.36 -7.40 -3.82
C GLY A 54 -24.25 -6.52 -2.92
N PRO A 55 -25.57 -6.59 -3.10
CA PRO A 55 -26.56 -5.87 -2.29
C PRO A 55 -26.52 -6.25 -0.80
N LYS A 56 -26.85 -5.29 0.07
CA LYS A 56 -27.08 -5.50 1.51
C LYS A 56 -28.33 -6.36 1.71
N VAL A 57 -28.22 -7.39 2.54
CA VAL A 57 -29.29 -8.32 2.88
C VAL A 57 -29.31 -8.62 4.37
N VAL A 58 -30.48 -9.01 4.88
CA VAL A 58 -30.67 -9.46 6.25
C VAL A 58 -31.21 -10.88 6.20
N ILE A 59 -30.55 -11.79 6.91
CA ILE A 59 -30.99 -13.18 7.03
C ILE A 59 -31.71 -13.33 8.37
N HIS A 60 -32.98 -13.69 8.30
CA HIS A 60 -33.80 -14.00 9.46
C HIS A 60 -33.71 -15.51 9.73
N LEU A 61 -32.96 -15.88 10.75
CA LEU A 61 -32.81 -17.28 11.14
C LEU A 61 -34.07 -17.80 11.83
N PRO A 62 -34.37 -19.11 11.73
CA PRO A 62 -35.54 -19.71 12.36
C PRO A 62 -35.52 -19.64 13.90
N ASN A 63 -34.35 -19.41 14.50
CA ASN A 63 -34.19 -19.16 15.92
C ASN A 63 -34.50 -17.70 16.35
N GLY A 64 -34.89 -16.84 15.41
CA GLY A 64 -35.20 -15.42 15.63
C GLY A 64 -33.99 -14.49 15.57
N GLN A 65 -32.77 -15.00 15.37
CA GLN A 65 -31.58 -14.16 15.19
C GLN A 65 -31.57 -13.54 13.79
N LYS A 66 -30.96 -12.35 13.68
CA LYS A 66 -30.79 -11.64 12.42
C LYS A 66 -29.30 -11.55 12.09
N VAL A 67 -28.93 -11.90 10.86
CA VAL A 67 -27.56 -11.78 10.35
C VAL A 67 -27.56 -10.72 9.26
N PHE A 68 -26.81 -9.65 9.47
CA PHE A 68 -26.64 -8.57 8.49
C PHE A 68 -25.43 -8.90 7.63
N THR A 69 -25.64 -9.04 6.33
CA THR A 69 -24.60 -9.48 5.39
C THR A 69 -24.84 -8.92 3.99
N TYR A 70 -24.01 -9.32 3.05
CA TYR A 70 -24.15 -9.07 1.63
C TYR A 70 -24.47 -10.36 0.87
N GLU A 71 -25.17 -10.23 -0.24
CA GLU A 71 -25.66 -11.34 -1.07
C GLU A 71 -24.54 -12.29 -1.51
N ASN A 72 -23.39 -11.77 -1.96
CA ASN A 72 -22.32 -12.62 -2.50
C ASN A 72 -21.53 -13.36 -1.42
N LEU A 73 -21.77 -13.05 -0.14
CA LEU A 73 -21.22 -13.79 0.99
C LEU A 73 -22.13 -14.97 1.39
N ILE A 74 -23.29 -15.13 0.75
CA ILE A 74 -24.19 -16.25 0.96
C ILE A 74 -23.90 -17.32 -0.09
N ILE A 75 -23.52 -18.50 0.37
CA ILE A 75 -23.14 -19.63 -0.48
C ILE A 75 -23.98 -20.86 -0.16
N GLU A 76 -24.41 -21.55 -1.20
CA GLU A 76 -25.09 -22.84 -1.07
C GLU A 76 -24.09 -23.97 -1.33
N LYS A 77 -23.83 -24.80 -0.31
CA LYS A 77 -22.97 -25.98 -0.39
C LYS A 77 -23.73 -27.18 0.18
N ASP A 78 -23.78 -28.27 -0.57
CA ASP A 78 -24.41 -29.53 -0.15
C ASP A 78 -25.89 -29.40 0.31
N GLY A 79 -26.66 -28.53 -0.35
CA GLY A 79 -28.06 -28.25 -0.02
C GLY A 79 -28.26 -27.49 1.30
N LYS A 80 -27.18 -26.93 1.85
CA LYS A 80 -27.19 -26.05 3.03
C LYS A 80 -26.72 -24.66 2.63
N THR A 81 -27.27 -23.66 3.31
CA THR A 81 -26.94 -22.26 3.06
C THR A 81 -25.98 -21.78 4.15
N PHE A 82 -24.84 -21.26 3.74
CA PHE A 82 -23.83 -20.70 4.64
C PHE A 82 -23.60 -19.23 4.32
N TYR A 83 -23.33 -18.47 5.37
CA TYR A 83 -22.65 -17.19 5.25
C TYR A 83 -21.15 -17.43 5.36
N GLU A 84 -20.36 -17.01 4.37
CA GLU A 84 -18.90 -17.11 4.35
C GLU A 84 -18.32 -15.70 4.34
N GLY A 85 -18.04 -15.16 5.53
CA GLY A 85 -17.30 -13.92 5.69
C GLY A 85 -15.79 -14.17 5.74
N GLU A 86 -14.99 -13.10 5.67
CA GLU A 86 -13.51 -13.18 5.61
C GLU A 86 -12.88 -14.02 6.73
N ARG A 87 -13.50 -14.04 7.92
CA ARG A 87 -12.97 -14.74 9.11
C ARG A 87 -13.83 -15.89 9.60
N ASN A 88 -15.12 -15.89 9.27
CA ASN A 88 -16.09 -16.77 9.90
C ASN A 88 -17.07 -17.31 8.86
N THR A 89 -17.37 -18.61 8.98
CA THR A 89 -18.46 -19.26 8.26
C THR A 89 -19.59 -19.57 9.24
N ILE A 90 -20.82 -19.17 8.92
CA ILE A 90 -22.01 -19.37 9.76
C ILE A 90 -23.02 -20.17 8.96
N ASP A 91 -23.58 -21.23 9.55
CA ASP A 91 -24.71 -21.95 8.97
C ASP A 91 -25.97 -21.11 9.13
N VAL A 92 -26.57 -20.75 8.00
CA VAL A 92 -27.78 -19.93 7.90
C VAL A 92 -28.92 -20.68 7.21
N THR A 93 -28.84 -22.01 7.18
CA THR A 93 -29.81 -22.88 6.52
C THR A 93 -31.23 -22.67 7.05
N GLY A 94 -32.19 -22.51 6.15
CA GLY A 94 -33.60 -22.28 6.49
C GLY A 94 -33.90 -20.85 6.95
N GLY A 95 -32.93 -19.93 6.88
CA GLY A 95 -33.16 -18.51 7.09
C GLY A 95 -33.85 -17.84 5.90
N LEU A 96 -34.71 -16.85 6.17
CA LEU A 96 -35.32 -16.02 5.13
C LEU A 96 -34.40 -14.84 4.81
N VAL A 97 -34.02 -14.68 3.54
CA VAL A 97 -33.21 -13.56 3.07
C VAL A 97 -34.12 -12.40 2.65
N THR A 98 -33.92 -11.22 3.24
CA THR A 98 -34.63 -9.98 2.90
C THR A 98 -33.65 -8.92 2.43
N TYR A 99 -34.00 -8.19 1.39
CA TYR A 99 -33.20 -7.06 0.89
C TYR A 99 -33.63 -5.81 1.66
N GLU A 100 -32.83 -5.43 2.66
CA GLU A 100 -33.06 -4.24 3.46
C GLU A 100 -31.80 -3.38 3.45
N HIS A 101 -31.96 -2.07 3.21
CA HIS A 101 -30.90 -1.11 3.43
C HIS A 101 -30.81 -0.84 4.94
N TRP A 102 -29.84 -1.48 5.60
CA TRP A 102 -29.54 -1.23 6.99
C TRP A 102 -28.44 -0.16 7.13
N GLU A 103 -28.58 0.70 8.13
CA GLU A 103 -27.58 1.70 8.53
C GLU A 103 -26.41 1.00 9.26
N GLU A 104 -25.19 1.46 9.00
CA GLU A 104 -23.95 0.95 9.60
C GLU A 104 -23.77 1.34 11.07
#